data_AF-A0A6V8PSR8-F1
#
_entry.id   AF-A0A6V8PSR8-F1
#
_cell.length_a   1.000
_cell.length_b   1.000
_cell.length_c   1.000
_cell.angle_alpha   90.00
_cell.angle_beta   90.00
_cell.angle_gamma   90.00
#
_symmetry.space_group_name_H-M   'P 1'
#
loop_
_entity.id
_entity.type
_entity.pdbx_description
1 polymer ?
#
loop_
_entity_poly.entity_id
_entity_poly.type
_entity_poly.pdbx_seq_one_letter_code
_entity_poly.pdbx_strand_id
1 'polypeptide(L)'
;MSTVSTEIIDGLVVRNESKIVYLILDGVGGLAVPEKGGTELQVARMPNLDSLAVRSICGLIDPIAPGITPGSGPSHLAIFGYDPPQI
;
A
#
# COMPACT_ATOMS: atom_id res chain seq x y z
N MET A 1 28.28 3.65 -2.12
CA MET A 1 26.98 4.31 -2.39
C MET A 1 27.23 5.36 -3.46
N SER A 2 26.77 5.12 -4.69
CA SER A 2 26.84 6.12 -5.75
C SER A 2 25.82 7.22 -5.48
N THR A 3 26.28 8.46 -5.42
CA THR A 3 25.43 9.63 -5.32
C THR A 3 24.60 9.74 -6.59
N VAL A 4 23.27 9.72 -6.48
CA VAL A 4 22.38 10.02 -7.62
C VAL A 4 22.62 11.49 -8.00
N SER A 5 22.90 11.77 -9.28
CA SER A 5 23.17 13.14 -9.75
C SER A 5 21.93 14.03 -9.57
N THR A 6 22.10 15.22 -8.98
CA THR A 6 21.02 16.19 -8.73
C THR A 6 20.30 16.59 -10.03
N GLU A 7 21.02 16.60 -11.16
CA GLU A 7 20.48 16.90 -12.49
C GLU A 7 19.33 15.96 -12.90
N ILE A 8 19.42 14.68 -12.54
CA ILE A 8 18.37 13.68 -12.82
C ILE A 8 17.16 13.95 -11.94
N ILE A 9 17.39 14.23 -10.65
CA ILE A 9 16.31 14.50 -9.70
C ILE A 9 15.55 15.76 -10.12
N ASP A 10 16.25 16.85 -10.43
CA ASP A 10 15.64 18.11 -10.84
C ASP A 10 14.79 17.97 -12.11
N GLY A 11 15.18 17.10 -13.05
CA GLY A 11 14.40 16.80 -14.25
C GLY A 11 13.15 15.93 -14.02
N LEU A 12 13.09 15.20 -12.91
CA LEU A 12 11.97 14.31 -12.55
C LEU A 12 11.02 14.93 -11.52
N VAL A 13 11.44 15.97 -10.80
CA VAL A 13 10.64 16.60 -9.75
C VAL A 13 9.48 17.38 -10.35
N VAL A 14 8.26 16.97 -9.99
CA VAL A 14 7.04 17.74 -10.24
C VAL A 14 6.67 18.52 -8.98
N ARG A 15 6.60 19.85 -9.07
CA ARG A 15 6.18 20.68 -7.94
C ARG A 15 4.68 20.52 -7.68
N ASN A 16 4.32 20.41 -6.41
CA ASN A 16 2.94 20.32 -5.93
C ASN A 16 2.76 21.21 -4.70
N GLU A 17 1.50 21.54 -4.41
CA GLU A 17 1.12 22.31 -3.21
C GLU A 17 0.87 21.38 -2.00
N SER A 18 0.98 20.06 -2.18
CA SER A 18 0.62 19.05 -1.19
C SER A 18 1.61 17.90 -1.12
N LYS A 19 1.92 17.41 0.09
CA LYS A 19 2.78 16.24 0.28
C LYS A 19 1.95 14.95 0.23
N ILE A 20 2.54 13.90 -0.32
CA ILE A 20 1.97 12.54 -0.31
C ILE A 20 2.56 11.77 0.87
N VAL A 21 1.71 11.13 1.67
CA VAL A 21 2.11 10.13 2.66
C VAL A 21 1.59 8.78 2.18
N TYR A 22 2.50 7.85 1.92
CA TYR A 22 2.15 6.49 1.53
C TYR A 22 2.44 5.52 2.68
N LEU A 23 1.39 5.04 3.34
CA LEU A 23 1.48 4.15 4.51
C LEU A 23 1.09 2.72 4.12
N ILE A 24 2.03 1.79 4.28
CA ILE A 24 1.81 0.36 4.02
C ILE A 24 1.75 -0.38 5.36
N LEU A 25 0.64 -1.07 5.59
CA LEU A 25 0.47 -1.97 6.73
C LEU A 25 0.75 -3.40 6.24
N ASP A 26 1.93 -3.93 6.58
CA ASP A 26 2.34 -5.25 6.11
C ASP A 26 1.41 -6.34 6.66
N GLY A 27 0.99 -7.27 5.79
CA GLY A 27 0.09 -8.36 6.15
C GLY A 27 -1.28 -7.93 6.70
N VAL A 28 -1.77 -6.73 6.35
CA VAL A 28 -3.04 -6.21 6.90
C VAL A 28 -4.30 -6.96 6.43
N GLY A 29 -4.21 -7.66 5.30
CA GLY A 29 -5.28 -8.51 4.79
C GLY A 29 -5.50 -9.72 5.71
N GLY A 30 -6.76 -10.06 5.96
CA GLY A 30 -7.14 -11.18 6.83
C GLY A 30 -8.39 -11.89 6.33
N LEU A 31 -8.61 -13.10 6.84
CA LEU A 31 -9.83 -13.87 6.58
C LEU A 31 -10.79 -13.72 7.76
N ALA A 32 -12.09 -13.66 7.45
CA ALA A 32 -13.08 -13.52 8.50
C ALA A 32 -13.14 -14.79 9.36
N VAL A 33 -13.05 -14.62 10.67
CA VAL A 33 -13.22 -15.68 11.66
C VAL A 33 -14.59 -15.49 12.32
N PRO A 34 -15.61 -16.29 11.96
CA PRO A 34 -17.00 -16.05 12.40
C PRO A 34 -17.15 -15.94 13.91
N GLU A 35 -16.43 -16.76 14.69
CA GLU A 35 -16.52 -16.72 16.16
C GLU A 35 -15.96 -15.41 16.75
N LYS A 36 -15.14 -14.67 15.99
CA LYS A 36 -14.54 -13.39 16.39
C LYS A 36 -15.26 -12.18 15.82
N GLY A 37 -16.27 -12.38 14.97
CA GLY A 37 -17.08 -11.31 14.39
C GLY A 37 -16.50 -10.61 13.16
N GLY A 38 -15.46 -11.17 12.52
CA GLY A 38 -14.88 -10.61 11.30
C GLY A 38 -13.41 -10.96 11.10
N THR A 39 -12.74 -10.22 10.21
CA THR A 39 -11.28 -10.23 10.07
C THR A 39 -10.62 -9.55 11.27
N GLU A 40 -9.32 -9.74 11.43
CA GLU A 40 -8.51 -9.08 12.46
C GLU A 40 -8.64 -7.55 12.40
N LEU A 41 -8.64 -6.99 11.18
CA LEU A 41 -8.78 -5.55 10.95
C LEU A 41 -10.18 -5.04 11.33
N GLN A 42 -11.23 -5.83 11.08
CA GLN A 42 -12.60 -5.45 11.43
C GLN A 42 -12.86 -5.42 12.93
N VAL A 43 -12.21 -6.33 13.68
CA VAL A 43 -12.42 -6.46 15.13
C VAL A 43 -11.51 -5.50 15.92
N ALA A 44 -10.38 -5.09 15.34
CA ALA A 44 -9.46 -4.16 15.97
C ALA A 44 -10.09 -2.77 16.18
N ARG A 45 -9.86 -2.16 17.35
CA ARG A 45 -10.29 -0.78 17.63
C ARG A 45 -9.35 0.20 16.93
N MET A 46 -9.75 0.77 15.79
CA MET A 46 -8.91 1.63 14.95
C MET A 46 -9.52 3.02 14.67
N PRO A 47 -9.82 3.84 15.69
CA PRO A 47 -10.62 5.07 15.53
C PRO A 47 -10.07 6.07 14.52
N ASN A 48 -8.74 6.14 14.36
CA ASN A 48 -8.09 7.03 13.38
C ASN A 48 -8.23 6.50 11.95
N LEU A 49 -8.09 5.19 11.74
CA LEU A 49 -8.24 4.58 10.42
C LEU A 49 -9.71 4.57 10.01
N ASP A 50 -10.62 4.29 10.95
CA ASP A 50 -12.07 4.34 10.74
C ASP A 50 -12.51 5.75 10.35
N SER A 51 -12.06 6.78 11.09
CA SER A 51 -12.35 8.18 10.76
C SER A 51 -11.76 8.60 9.41
N LEU A 52 -10.58 8.09 9.06
CA LEU A 52 -9.96 8.34 7.75
C LEU A 52 -10.77 7.68 6.62
N ALA A 53 -11.21 6.44 6.78
CA ALA A 53 -11.99 5.71 5.79
C ALA A 53 -13.32 6.41 5.48
N VAL A 54 -14.04 6.89 6.52
CA VAL A 54 -15.34 7.57 6.36
C VAL A 54 -15.25 8.85 5.51
N ARG A 55 -14.13 9.57 5.56
CA ARG A 55 -13.93 10.84 4.84
C ARG A 55 -13.09 10.70 3.55
N SER A 56 -12.77 9.47 3.15
CA SER A 56 -11.89 9.17 2.01
C SER A 56 -12.57 8.24 1.02
N ILE A 57 -11.85 7.90 -0.05
CA ILE A 57 -12.25 6.86 -1.00
C ILE A 57 -11.52 5.57 -0.63
N CYS A 58 -12.27 4.50 -0.40
CA CYS A 58 -11.74 3.17 -0.14
C CYS A 58 -11.77 2.30 -1.40
N GLY A 59 -10.90 1.30 -1.46
CA GLY A 59 -10.82 0.34 -2.55
C GLY A 59 -10.08 -0.93 -2.14
N LEU A 60 -9.98 -1.86 -3.07
CA LEU A 60 -9.21 -3.10 -2.94
C LEU A 60 -8.06 -3.07 -3.96
N ILE A 61 -6.94 -3.70 -3.60
CA ILE A 61 -5.78 -3.80 -4.46
C ILE A 61 -5.31 -5.26 -4.49
N ASP A 62 -5.14 -5.79 -5.70
CA ASP A 62 -4.37 -7.00 -5.96
C ASP A 62 -2.97 -6.57 -6.39
N PRO A 63 -1.93 -6.71 -5.55
CA PRO A 63 -0.61 -6.18 -5.88
C PRO A 63 -0.04 -6.77 -7.18
N ILE A 64 -0.37 -8.03 -7.52
CA ILE A 64 0.08 -8.70 -8.74
C ILE A 64 -1.12 -9.02 -9.65
N ALA A 65 -1.97 -9.95 -9.23
CA ALA A 65 -3.18 -10.37 -9.92
C ALA A 65 -4.10 -11.13 -8.95
N PRO A 66 -5.40 -11.28 -9.27
CA PRO A 66 -6.33 -12.04 -8.43
C PRO A 66 -5.83 -13.46 -8.14
N GLY A 67 -5.75 -13.81 -6.86
CA GLY A 67 -5.33 -15.14 -6.40
C GLY A 67 -3.82 -15.39 -6.37
N ILE A 68 -2.98 -14.42 -6.77
CA ILE A 68 -1.53 -14.54 -6.62
C ILE A 68 -1.11 -14.01 -5.25
N THR A 69 -0.40 -14.83 -4.47
CA THR A 69 0.18 -14.43 -3.17
C THR A 69 1.66 -14.07 -3.34
N PRO A 70 2.01 -12.80 -3.54
CA PRO A 70 3.40 -12.38 -3.67
C PRO A 70 4.16 -12.39 -2.33
N GLY A 71 5.48 -12.61 -2.41
CA GLY A 71 6.39 -12.22 -1.34
C GLY A 71 6.54 -10.70 -1.25
N SER A 72 7.12 -10.19 -0.15
CA SER A 72 7.22 -8.75 0.10
C SER A 72 7.94 -7.97 -1.00
N GLY A 73 9.01 -8.52 -1.60
CA GLY A 73 9.77 -7.86 -2.68
C GLY A 73 8.91 -7.49 -3.90
N PRO A 74 8.34 -8.48 -4.62
CA PRO A 74 7.44 -8.22 -5.74
C PRO A 74 6.25 -7.31 -5.38
N SER A 75 5.64 -7.47 -4.20
CA SER A 75 4.56 -6.61 -3.73
C SER A 75 4.97 -5.15 -3.64
N HIS A 76 6.15 -4.87 -3.06
CA HIS A 76 6.64 -3.49 -2.91
C HIS A 76 6.92 -2.87 -4.27
N LEU A 77 7.52 -3.59 -5.22
CA LEU A 77 7.75 -3.07 -6.57
C LEU A 77 6.43 -2.67 -7.26
N ALA A 78 5.43 -3.55 -7.19
CA ALA A 78 4.15 -3.33 -7.84
C ALA A 78 3.41 -2.09 -7.28
N ILE A 79 3.37 -1.93 -5.96
CA ILE A 79 2.69 -0.78 -5.33
C ILE A 79 3.41 0.56 -5.57
N PHE A 80 4.71 0.54 -5.90
CA PHE A 80 5.45 1.73 -6.36
C PHE A 80 5.32 1.98 -7.87
N GLY A 81 4.53 1.17 -8.59
CA GLY A 81 4.24 1.34 -10.02
C GLY A 81 5.25 0.68 -10.95
N TYR A 82 6.14 -0.18 -10.45
CA TYR A 82 7.03 -0.99 -11.28
C TYR A 82 6.34 -2.29 -11.69
N ASP A 83 6.66 -2.80 -12.87
CA ASP A 83 6.25 -4.14 -13.28
C ASP A 83 7.00 -5.18 -12.42
N PRO A 84 6.31 -5.93 -11.53
CA PRO A 84 6.97 -6.92 -10.71
C PRO A 84 7.48 -8.07 -11.58
N PRO A 85 8.63 -8.68 -11.24
CA PRO A 85 9.10 -9.85 -11.97
C PRO A 85 8.02 -10.94 -11.92
N GLN A 86 7.73 -11.52 -13.10
CA GLN A 86 6.80 -12.64 -13.24
C GLN A 86 7.29 -13.79 -12.35
N ILE A 87 6.43 -14.22 -11.42
CA ILE A 87 6.67 -15.37 -10.54
C ILE A 87 6.39 -16.65 -11.33
#